data_AF-A0A1G0ZMJ7-F1
#
_entry.id   AF-A0A1G0ZMJ7-F1
#
_cell.length_a   1.000
_cell.length_b   1.000
_cell.length_c   1.000
_cell.angle_alpha   90.00
_cell.angle_beta   90.00
_cell.angle_gamma   90.00
#
_symmetry.space_group_name_H-M   'P 1'
#
loop_
_entity.id
_entity.type
_entity.pdbx_description
1 polymer ?
#
loop_
_entity_poly.entity_id
_entity_poly.type
_entity_poly.pdbx_seq_one_letter_code
_entity_poly.pdbx_strand_id
1 'polypeptide(L)'
;MIWTGIVTVCLVCIAIGLMQSARFLALRHVWGRPTLVVEEIAAKFFPMEQRDIASKVLRLLTPYLPVSAGRVHPDDRLIDDLGLSACLSRGLDEVEFVHDLEDEFKIEFGEDDYLHMQTFRDTVEIVAVKISMDQSHLYTAQAVN
;
A
#
# COMPACT_ATOMS: atom_id res chain seq x y z
N MET A 1 -9.89 -31.73 -31.07
CA MET A 1 -10.50 -30.43 -30.66
C MET A 1 -10.97 -30.38 -29.20
N ILE A 2 -10.95 -31.49 -28.43
CA ILE A 2 -11.38 -31.54 -27.01
C ILE A 2 -10.22 -31.28 -26.03
N TRP A 3 -8.99 -31.58 -26.44
CA TRP A 3 -7.78 -31.46 -25.60
C TRP A 3 -7.41 -30.01 -25.24
N THR A 4 -7.70 -29.06 -26.13
CA THR A 4 -7.43 -27.63 -25.88
C THR A 4 -8.33 -27.09 -24.76
N GLY A 5 -9.61 -27.47 -24.72
CA GLY A 5 -10.53 -27.02 -23.67
C GLY A 5 -10.13 -27.48 -22.26
N ILE A 6 -9.65 -28.71 -22.10
CA ILE A 6 -9.22 -29.26 -20.81
C ILE A 6 -7.96 -28.52 -20.31
N VAL A 7 -6.99 -28.27 -21.19
CA VAL A 7 -5.77 -27.53 -20.82
C VAL A 7 -6.12 -26.09 -20.41
N THR A 8 -7.07 -25.45 -21.10
CA THR A 8 -7.47 -24.07 -20.77
C THR A 8 -8.18 -24.01 -19.41
N VAL A 9 -9.09 -24.96 -19.13
CA VAL A 9 -9.78 -25.05 -17.83
C VAL A 9 -8.79 -25.33 -16.70
N CYS A 10 -7.83 -26.25 -16.90
CA CYS A 10 -6.79 -26.50 -15.90
C CYS A 10 -5.93 -25.27 -15.62
N LEU A 11 -5.52 -24.53 -16.65
CA LEU A 11 -4.74 -23.30 -16.47
C LEU A 11 -5.52 -22.23 -15.70
N VAL A 12 -6.82 -22.09 -15.98
CA VAL A 12 -7.71 -21.16 -15.25
C VAL A 12 -7.86 -21.59 -13.79
N CYS A 13 -8.08 -22.88 -13.50
CA CYS A 13 -8.20 -23.38 -12.13
C CYS A 13 -6.90 -23.22 -11.33
N ILE A 14 -5.74 -23.45 -11.96
CA ILE A 14 -4.42 -23.25 -11.33
C ILE A 14 -4.21 -21.76 -11.04
N ALA A 15 -4.54 -20.87 -11.98
CA ALA A 15 -4.43 -19.42 -11.79
C ALA A 15 -5.35 -18.93 -10.65
N ILE A 16 -6.60 -19.39 -10.60
CA ILE A 16 -7.54 -19.05 -9.52
C ILE A 16 -7.04 -19.58 -8.17
N GLY A 17 -6.49 -20.80 -8.13
CA GLY A 17 -5.93 -21.39 -6.91
C GLY A 17 -4.71 -20.63 -6.37
N LEU A 18 -3.82 -20.18 -7.26
CA LEU A 18 -2.67 -19.35 -6.91
C LEU A 18 -3.09 -17.95 -6.43
N MET A 19 -4.13 -17.36 -7.02
CA MET A 19 -4.65 -16.06 -6.58
C MET A 19 -5.37 -16.14 -5.23
N GLN A 20 -6.07 -17.25 -4.95
CA GLN A 20 -6.70 -17.49 -3.64
C GLN A 20 -5.66 -17.73 -2.53
N SER A 21 -4.51 -18.32 -2.84
CA SER A 21 -3.51 -18.64 -1.81
C SER A 21 -2.86 -17.38 -1.20
N ALA A 22 -2.53 -16.37 -2.02
CA ALA A 22 -2.01 -15.09 -1.52
C ALA A 22 -3.03 -14.34 -0.65
N ARG A 23 -4.30 -14.31 -1.08
CA ARG A 23 -5.40 -13.73 -0.27
C ARG A 23 -5.60 -14.49 1.04
N PHE A 24 -5.47 -15.82 1.01
CA PHE A 24 -5.59 -16.65 2.19
C PHE A 24 -4.45 -16.42 3.20
N LEU A 25 -3.22 -16.21 2.71
CA LEU A 25 -2.06 -15.88 3.55
C LEU A 25 -2.25 -14.53 4.24
N ALA A 26 -2.64 -13.48 3.49
CA ALA A 26 -2.93 -12.18 4.06
C ALA A 26 -4.04 -12.27 5.11
N LEU A 27 -5.17 -12.93 4.80
CA LEU A 27 -6.27 -13.13 5.74
C LEU A 27 -5.85 -13.88 7.01
N ARG A 28 -4.95 -14.86 6.89
CA ARG A 28 -4.40 -15.61 8.02
C ARG A 28 -3.48 -14.74 8.88
N HIS A 29 -2.67 -13.86 8.27
CA HIS A 29 -1.73 -12.99 8.99
C HIS A 29 -2.42 -11.94 9.86
N VAL A 30 -3.51 -11.35 9.36
CA VAL A 30 -4.36 -10.43 10.13
C VAL A 30 -5.48 -11.12 10.92
N TRP A 31 -5.54 -12.45 10.92
CA TRP A 31 -6.57 -13.19 11.65
C TRP A 31 -6.41 -12.99 13.16
N GLY A 32 -7.48 -12.57 13.83
CA GLY A 32 -7.51 -12.35 15.28
C GLY A 32 -7.10 -10.95 15.75
N ARG A 33 -6.67 -10.05 14.85
CA ARG A 33 -6.43 -8.64 15.21
C ARG A 33 -7.76 -7.89 15.40
N PRO A 34 -7.90 -7.05 16.44
CA PRO A 34 -9.07 -6.20 16.60
C PRO A 34 -9.15 -5.23 15.40
N THR A 35 -10.34 -5.04 14.86
CA THR A 35 -10.58 -4.05 13.80
C THR A 35 -10.66 -2.67 14.44
N LEU A 36 -9.58 -1.91 14.33
CA LEU A 36 -9.51 -0.52 14.79
C LEU A 36 -10.07 0.40 13.71
N VAL A 37 -10.52 1.59 14.13
CA VAL A 37 -10.87 2.65 13.20
C VAL A 37 -9.56 3.24 12.63
N VAL A 38 -9.57 3.71 11.37
CA VAL A 38 -8.36 4.21 10.68
C VAL A 38 -7.63 5.28 11.50
N GLU A 39 -8.39 6.20 12.10
CA GLU A 39 -7.88 7.28 12.94
C GLU A 39 -7.22 6.75 14.23
N GLU A 40 -7.73 5.64 14.78
CA GLU A 40 -7.15 5.01 15.97
C GLU A 40 -5.82 4.31 15.66
N ILE A 41 -5.69 3.71 14.46
CA ILE A 41 -4.43 3.12 14.00
C ILE A 41 -3.37 4.21 13.87
N ALA A 42 -3.71 5.30 13.17
CA ALA A 42 -2.82 6.45 13.03
C ALA A 42 -2.40 6.99 14.41
N ALA A 43 -3.36 7.22 15.30
CA ALA A 43 -3.09 7.74 16.64
C ALA A 43 -2.22 6.81 17.50
N LYS A 44 -2.38 5.49 17.36
CA LYS A 44 -1.69 4.48 18.15
C LYS A 44 -0.25 4.27 17.74
N PHE A 45 0.05 4.33 16.44
CA PHE A 45 1.32 3.86 15.91
C PHE A 45 2.22 4.95 15.31
N PHE A 46 1.68 6.15 15.07
CA PHE A 46 2.41 7.24 14.44
C PHE A 46 2.48 8.48 15.34
N PRO A 47 3.60 9.24 15.28
CA PRO A 47 3.74 10.51 15.99
C PRO A 47 2.70 11.51 15.48
N MET A 48 2.35 12.50 16.31
CA MET A 48 1.25 13.45 16.05
C MET A 48 1.33 14.11 14.67
N GLU A 49 2.54 14.44 14.23
CA GLU A 49 2.84 15.10 12.95
C GLU A 49 2.53 14.22 11.73
N GLN A 50 2.55 12.89 11.88
CA GLN A 50 2.34 11.93 10.79
C GLN A 50 0.96 11.26 10.83
N ARG A 51 0.12 11.54 11.84
CA ARG A 51 -1.17 10.86 11.99
C ARG A 51 -2.10 11.13 10.83
N ASP A 52 -2.16 12.37 10.37
CA ASP A 52 -3.01 12.75 9.25
C ASP A 52 -2.55 12.07 7.97
N ILE A 53 -1.23 12.04 7.72
CA ILE A 53 -0.61 11.32 6.60
C ILE A 53 -0.95 9.83 6.71
N ALA A 54 -0.71 9.20 7.85
CA ALA A 54 -0.98 7.77 8.06
C ALA A 54 -2.44 7.41 7.82
N SER A 55 -3.38 8.22 8.32
CA SER A 55 -4.81 7.98 8.13
C SER A 55 -5.22 8.07 6.66
N LYS A 56 -4.66 9.05 5.92
CA LYS A 56 -4.90 9.22 4.49
C LYS A 56 -4.29 8.10 3.66
N VAL A 57 -3.03 7.75 3.90
CA VAL A 57 -2.36 6.62 3.23
C VAL A 57 -3.15 5.34 3.48
N LEU A 58 -3.61 5.09 4.71
CA LEU A 58 -4.41 3.89 5.01
C LEU A 58 -5.78 3.89 4.30
N ARG A 59 -6.42 5.06 4.17
CA ARG A 59 -7.67 5.21 3.39
C ARG A 59 -7.44 4.91 1.91
N LEU A 60 -6.38 5.45 1.31
CA LEU A 60 -6.00 5.20 -0.07
C LEU A 60 -5.57 3.75 -0.30
N LEU A 61 -4.99 3.10 0.70
CA LEU A 61 -4.59 1.69 0.61
C LEU A 61 -5.81 0.75 0.68
N THR A 62 -6.87 1.12 1.38
CA THR A 62 -8.06 0.28 1.67
C THR A 62 -8.67 -0.42 0.43
N PRO A 63 -8.88 0.24 -0.72
CA PRO A 63 -9.47 -0.39 -1.91
C PRO A 63 -8.62 -1.52 -2.49
N TYR A 64 -7.30 -1.46 -2.27
CA TYR A 64 -6.33 -2.41 -2.79
C TYR A 64 -6.11 -3.61 -1.86
N LEU A 65 -6.62 -3.54 -0.63
CA LEU A 65 -6.43 -4.58 0.37
C LEU A 65 -7.48 -5.69 0.25
N PRO A 66 -7.06 -6.97 0.25
CA PRO A 66 -7.97 -8.09 0.45
C PRO A 66 -8.46 -8.20 1.91
N VAL A 67 -7.97 -7.34 2.81
CA VAL A 67 -8.21 -7.36 4.26
C VAL A 67 -8.78 -6.03 4.74
N SER A 68 -9.43 -6.03 5.90
CA SER A 68 -9.93 -4.79 6.51
C SER A 68 -8.76 -3.88 6.91
N ALA A 69 -8.80 -2.62 6.45
CA ALA A 69 -7.83 -1.59 6.80
C ALA A 69 -7.62 -1.44 8.32
N GLY A 70 -8.68 -1.70 9.11
CA GLY A 70 -8.64 -1.70 10.57
C GLY A 70 -7.74 -2.75 11.20
N ARG A 71 -7.16 -3.66 10.42
CA ARG A 71 -6.25 -4.72 10.89
C ARG A 71 -4.81 -4.53 10.45
N VAL A 72 -4.54 -3.51 9.63
CA VAL A 72 -3.20 -3.19 9.14
C VAL A 72 -2.33 -2.74 10.30
N HIS A 73 -1.14 -3.32 10.39
CA HIS A 73 -0.09 -2.90 11.31
C HIS A 73 0.98 -2.11 10.52
N PRO A 74 1.61 -1.09 11.11
CA PRO A 74 2.68 -0.31 10.46
C PRO A 74 3.79 -1.17 9.87
N ASP A 75 4.16 -2.24 10.57
CA ASP A 75 5.28 -3.09 10.18
C ASP A 75 4.83 -4.23 9.23
N ASP A 76 3.55 -4.28 8.83
CA ASP A 76 3.11 -5.25 7.83
C ASP A 76 3.70 -4.89 6.46
N ARG A 77 4.27 -5.89 5.79
CA ARG A 77 4.81 -5.75 4.42
C ARG A 77 3.67 -5.65 3.42
N LEU A 78 3.74 -4.65 2.54
CA LEU A 78 2.69 -4.35 1.56
C LEU A 78 2.36 -5.58 0.69
N ILE A 79 3.41 -6.23 0.17
CA ILE A 79 3.25 -7.33 -0.78
C ILE A 79 2.92 -8.66 -0.09
N ASP A 80 3.69 -9.00 0.95
CA ASP A 80 3.69 -10.34 1.55
C ASP A 80 2.61 -10.50 2.63
N ASP A 81 2.41 -9.48 3.47
CA ASP A 81 1.52 -9.57 4.64
C ASP A 81 0.14 -9.00 4.35
N LEU A 82 0.10 -7.87 3.63
CA LEU A 82 -1.16 -7.22 3.23
C LEU A 82 -1.71 -7.77 1.91
N GLY A 83 -0.92 -8.59 1.21
CA GLY A 83 -1.37 -9.29 0.01
C GLY A 83 -1.58 -8.38 -1.19
N LEU A 84 -0.90 -7.23 -1.26
CA LEU A 84 -0.92 -6.42 -2.48
C LEU A 84 -0.46 -7.26 -3.68
N SER A 85 0.45 -8.24 -3.50
CA SER A 85 0.85 -9.21 -4.55
C SER A 85 -0.31 -9.81 -5.37
N ALA A 86 -1.49 -10.01 -4.78
CA ALA A 86 -2.66 -10.56 -5.48
C ALA A 86 -3.37 -9.56 -6.40
N CYS A 87 -3.14 -8.26 -6.19
CA CYS A 87 -3.58 -7.16 -7.05
C CYS A 87 -2.46 -6.70 -8.01
N LEU A 88 -1.21 -7.01 -7.68
CA LEU A 88 -0.01 -6.60 -8.40
C LEU A 88 0.39 -7.66 -9.44
N SER A 89 -0.06 -7.50 -10.68
CA SER A 89 0.46 -8.32 -11.77
C SER A 89 1.86 -7.88 -12.23
N ARG A 90 2.39 -6.70 -11.82
CA ARG A 90 3.63 -6.14 -12.39
C ARG A 90 4.62 -5.38 -11.47
N GLY A 91 4.29 -4.97 -10.24
CA GLY A 91 5.25 -4.22 -9.40
C GLY A 91 4.54 -3.11 -8.62
N LEU A 92 5.21 -2.46 -7.66
CA LEU A 92 4.66 -1.35 -6.86
C LEU A 92 4.60 0.00 -7.63
N ASP A 93 5.44 0.14 -8.65
CA ASP A 93 5.53 1.27 -9.59
C ASP A 93 4.40 1.32 -10.61
N GLU A 94 3.75 0.19 -10.90
CA GLU A 94 2.63 0.11 -11.85
C GLU A 94 1.24 0.11 -11.18
N VAL A 95 1.17 0.54 -9.91
CA VAL A 95 -0.06 0.44 -9.10
C VAL A 95 -0.73 1.79 -9.05
N GLU A 96 -2.04 1.79 -9.36
CA GLU A 96 -2.91 2.93 -9.12
C GLU A 96 -2.77 3.48 -7.69
N PHE A 97 -2.45 2.65 -6.70
CA PHE A 97 -2.17 3.09 -5.33
C PHE A 97 -1.03 4.12 -5.23
N VAL A 98 0.09 3.92 -5.93
CA VAL A 98 1.20 4.88 -5.83
C VAL A 98 0.84 6.17 -6.56
N HIS A 99 0.19 6.07 -7.72
CA HIS A 99 -0.33 7.25 -8.42
C HIS A 99 -1.36 8.02 -7.58
N ASP A 100 -2.25 7.33 -6.86
CA ASP A 100 -3.20 7.94 -5.94
C ASP A 100 -2.48 8.69 -4.79
N LEU A 101 -1.34 8.17 -4.32
CA LEU A 101 -0.51 8.86 -3.34
C LEU A 101 0.14 10.12 -3.94
N GLU A 102 0.73 10.02 -5.13
CA GLU A 102 1.32 11.15 -5.84
C GLU A 102 0.28 12.25 -6.08
N ASP A 103 -0.92 11.87 -6.51
CA ASP A 103 -2.02 12.78 -6.77
C ASP A 103 -2.61 13.41 -5.51
N GLU A 104 -2.81 12.64 -4.43
CA GLU A 104 -3.36 13.17 -3.17
C GLU A 104 -2.38 14.11 -2.47
N PHE A 105 -1.08 13.74 -2.44
CA PHE A 105 -0.07 14.49 -1.70
C PHE A 105 0.72 15.48 -2.55
N LYS A 106 0.51 15.49 -3.88
CA LYS A 106 1.23 16.35 -4.84
C LYS A 106 2.75 16.17 -4.74
N ILE A 107 3.17 14.91 -4.67
CA ILE A 107 4.58 14.48 -4.62
C ILE A 107 4.90 13.58 -5.81
N GLU A 108 6.18 13.40 -6.09
CA GLU A 108 6.67 12.42 -7.07
C GLU A 108 7.60 11.41 -6.38
N PHE A 109 7.38 10.13 -6.64
CA PHE A 109 8.27 9.06 -6.19
C PHE A 109 9.33 8.73 -7.25
N GLY A 110 10.59 8.67 -6.83
CA GLY A 110 11.70 8.19 -7.64
C GLY A 110 11.96 6.70 -7.43
N GLU A 111 12.80 6.11 -8.29
CA GLU A 111 13.16 4.68 -8.23
C GLU A 111 13.62 4.22 -6.83
N ASP A 112 14.42 5.03 -6.15
CA ASP A 112 14.92 4.72 -4.80
C ASP A 112 13.81 4.66 -3.75
N ASP A 113 12.75 5.46 -3.90
CA ASP A 113 11.62 5.47 -2.97
C ASP A 113 10.87 4.12 -3.02
N TYR A 114 10.68 3.57 -4.23
CA TYR A 114 10.02 2.27 -4.40
C TYR A 114 10.80 1.12 -3.76
N LEU A 115 12.14 1.18 -3.79
CA LEU A 115 13.00 0.17 -3.15
C LEU A 115 12.88 0.18 -1.63
N HIS A 116 12.56 1.33 -1.06
CA HIS A 116 12.46 1.53 0.39
C HIS A 116 11.02 1.44 0.91
N MET A 117 10.03 1.48 0.02
CA MET A 117 8.61 1.35 0.35
C MET A 117 8.18 -0.13 0.52
N GLN A 118 8.62 -0.78 1.61
CA GLN A 118 8.34 -2.20 1.85
C GLN A 118 7.15 -2.45 2.78
N THR A 119 6.98 -1.59 3.79
CA THR A 119 5.93 -1.68 4.82
C THR A 119 4.99 -0.49 4.77
N PHE A 120 3.84 -0.60 5.45
CA PHE A 120 2.92 0.53 5.59
C PHE A 120 3.59 1.73 6.29
N ARG A 121 4.47 1.48 7.26
CA ARG A 121 5.27 2.52 7.92
C ARG A 121 6.18 3.24 6.93
N ASP A 122 6.92 2.48 6.11
CA ASP A 122 7.86 3.07 5.15
C ASP A 122 7.13 4.01 4.18
N THR A 123 5.94 3.61 3.69
CA THR A 123 5.11 4.48 2.84
C THR A 123 4.79 5.81 3.52
N VAL A 124 4.34 5.78 4.78
CA VAL A 124 4.00 7.00 5.53
C VAL A 124 5.23 7.88 5.75
N GLU A 125 6.37 7.27 6.08
CA GLU A 125 7.62 7.99 6.33
C GLU A 125 8.15 8.66 5.05
N ILE A 126 8.16 7.96 3.92
CA ILE A 126 8.59 8.51 2.63
C ILE A 126 7.68 9.68 2.22
N VAL A 127 6.36 9.51 2.33
CA VAL A 127 5.40 10.59 2.03
C VAL A 127 5.66 11.81 2.92
N ALA A 128 5.88 11.60 4.23
CA ALA A 128 6.18 12.70 5.15
C ALA A 128 7.47 13.44 4.79
N VAL A 129 8.53 12.70 4.42
CA VAL A 129 9.80 13.29 3.96
C VAL A 129 9.57 14.12 2.69
N LYS A 130 8.87 13.58 1.69
CA LYS A 130 8.60 14.27 0.43
C LYS A 130 7.81 15.56 0.61
N ILE A 131 6.77 15.54 1.44
CA ILE A 131 5.98 16.75 1.77
C ILE A 131 6.86 17.81 2.43
N SER A 132 7.74 17.41 3.36
CA SER A 132 8.64 18.35 4.03
C SER A 132 9.67 18.99 3.09
N MET A 133 10.16 18.22 2.11
CA MET A 133 11.09 18.71 1.09
C MET A 133 10.42 19.69 0.12
N ASP A 134 9.23 19.37 -0.38
CA ASP A 134 8.48 20.24 -1.28
C ASP A 134 8.17 21.61 -0.64
N GLN A 135 7.71 21.61 0.61
CA GLN A 135 7.47 22.84 1.35
C GLN A 135 8.75 23.67 1.55
N SER A 136 9.89 23.03 1.77
CA SER A 136 11.19 23.71 1.92
C SER A 136 11.62 24.43 0.64
N HIS A 137 11.35 23.85 -0.54
CA HIS A 137 11.64 24.49 -1.82
C HIS A 137 10.76 25.73 -2.05
N LEU A 138 9.49 25.69 -1.66
CA LEU A 138 8.58 26.84 -1.78
C LEU A 138 8.99 28.01 -0.88
N TYR A 139 9.49 27.75 0.34
CA TYR A 139 9.98 28.81 1.23
C TYR A 139 11.28 29.46 0.74
N THR A 140 12.20 28.70 0.15
CA THR A 140 13.42 29.29 -0.45
C THR A 140 13.12 30.12 -1.69
N ALA A 141 12.12 29.76 -2.49
CA ALA A 141 11.71 30.54 -3.66
C ALA A 141 11.02 31.88 -3.28
N GLN A 142 10.32 31.93 -2.14
CA GLN A 142 9.65 33.14 -1.66
C GLN A 142 10.57 34.10 -0.90
N ALA A 143 11.66 33.61 -0.29
CA ALA A 143 12.60 34.45 0.47
C ALA A 143 13.61 35.23 -0.40
N VAL A 144 13.63 34.99 -1.72
CA VAL A 144 14.56 35.60 -2.69
C VAL A 144 13.86 36.67 -3.56
N ASN A 145 12.62 37.04 -3.22
CA ASN A 145 11.84 38.07 -3.91
C ASN A 145 11.40 39.16 -2.91
#